data_AF-A0A7C6EPD8-F1
#
_entry.id   AF-A0A7C6EPD8-F1
#
_cell.length_a   1.000
_cell.length_b   1.000
_cell.length_c   1.000
_cell.angle_alpha   90.00
_cell.angle_beta   90.00
_cell.angle_gamma   90.00
#
_symmetry.space_group_name_H-M   'P 1'
#
loop_
_entity.id
_entity.type
_entity.pdbx_description
1 polymer ?
#
loop_
_entity_poly.entity_id
_entity_poly.type
_entity_poly.pdbx_seq_one_letter_code
_entity_poly.pdbx_strand_id
1 'polypeptide(L)'
;QELTALEKVRILNHILFDIHHFNANPSNIHSPQYYYINNVLETKKAHPIAIAIIYISIAQRLNLPIFGVDLPKNFVAAYVDQLSAFEAFGENIDTPVLFYINPYNKGWVFSRKEIDIFLKQAKIEPQSSFYSPCSNLKIIERLISNLLVTYEQMGYNEKANELSTLLKILI
;
A
#
# COMPACT_ATOMS: atom_id res chain seq x y z
N GLN A 1 -14.99 23.13 -13.51
CA GLN A 1 -15.03 22.61 -12.12
C GLN A 1 -13.78 21.77 -11.91
N GLU A 2 -13.07 21.98 -10.80
CA GLU A 2 -11.96 21.11 -10.43
C GLU A 2 -12.52 19.84 -9.77
N LEU A 3 -11.94 18.68 -10.07
CA LEU A 3 -12.35 17.40 -9.48
C LEU A 3 -11.96 17.35 -8.00
N THR A 4 -12.84 16.81 -7.17
CA THR A 4 -12.55 16.50 -5.76
C THR A 4 -11.47 15.42 -5.63
N ALA A 5 -10.83 15.33 -4.46
CA ALA A 5 -9.84 14.29 -4.17
C ALA A 5 -10.41 12.87 -4.40
N LEU A 6 -11.66 12.64 -3.98
CA LEU A 6 -12.32 11.34 -4.15
C LEU A 6 -12.62 11.04 -5.63
N GLU A 7 -13.02 12.03 -6.43
CA GLU A 7 -13.23 11.85 -7.88
C GLU A 7 -11.92 11.57 -8.61
N LYS A 8 -10.84 12.28 -8.28
CA LYS A 8 -9.49 12.03 -8.81
C LYS A 8 -9.05 10.58 -8.54
N VAL A 9 -9.25 10.11 -7.31
CA VAL A 9 -8.95 8.71 -6.92
C VAL A 9 -9.85 7.69 -7.62
N ARG A 10 -11.15 7.98 -7.77
CA ARG A 10 -12.07 7.10 -8.51
C ARG A 10 -11.66 6.91 -9.96
N ILE A 11 -11.20 7.97 -10.63
CA ILE A 11 -10.68 7.89 -12.00
C ILE A 11 -9.42 7.03 -12.06
N LEU A 12 -8.47 7.26 -11.14
CA LEU A 12 -7.24 6.46 -11.04
C LEU A 12 -7.56 4.97 -10.83
N ASN A 13 -8.46 4.66 -9.91
CA ASN A 13 -8.92 3.29 -9.63
C ASN A 13 -9.55 2.66 -10.86
N HIS A 14 -10.44 3.37 -11.55
CA HIS A 14 -11.10 2.88 -12.75
C HIS A 14 -10.08 2.53 -13.84
N ILE A 15 -9.11 3.42 -14.09
CA ILE A 15 -8.06 3.18 -15.09
C ILE A 15 -7.21 1.97 -14.73
N LEU A 16 -6.77 1.84 -13.47
CA LEU A 16 -5.88 0.74 -13.09
C LEU A 16 -6.61 -0.61 -13.01
N PHE A 17 -7.77 -0.65 -12.37
CA PHE A 17 -8.42 -1.91 -12.02
C PHE A 17 -9.49 -2.35 -13.01
N ASP A 18 -10.21 -1.41 -13.62
CA ASP A 18 -11.29 -1.74 -14.57
C ASP A 18 -10.81 -1.70 -16.03
N ILE A 19 -9.94 -0.77 -16.41
CA ILE A 19 -9.42 -0.66 -17.79
C ILE A 19 -8.17 -1.52 -17.99
N HIS A 20 -7.18 -1.41 -17.10
CA HIS A 20 -5.92 -2.15 -17.22
C HIS A 20 -5.89 -3.48 -16.48
N HIS A 21 -6.97 -3.82 -15.77
CA HIS A 21 -7.17 -5.10 -15.10
C HIS A 21 -6.04 -5.53 -14.17
N PHE A 22 -5.36 -4.57 -13.53
CA PHE A 22 -4.48 -4.91 -12.41
C PHE A 22 -5.30 -5.62 -11.33
N ASN A 23 -4.83 -6.76 -10.86
CA ASN A 23 -5.55 -7.56 -9.88
C ASN A 23 -4.59 -8.14 -8.84
N ALA A 24 -5.08 -8.16 -7.61
CA ALA A 24 -4.65 -9.07 -6.58
C ALA A 24 -4.73 -10.51 -7.09
N ASN A 25 -3.67 -11.32 -6.91
CA ASN A 25 -3.78 -12.76 -7.16
C ASN A 25 -3.95 -13.54 -5.84
N PRO A 26 -5.20 -13.83 -5.40
CA PRO A 26 -5.44 -14.51 -4.14
C PRO A 26 -5.04 -16.00 -4.17
N SER A 27 -4.89 -16.61 -5.36
CA SER A 27 -4.67 -18.05 -5.47
C SER A 27 -3.21 -18.48 -5.35
N ASN A 28 -2.25 -17.55 -5.42
CA ASN A 28 -0.83 -17.87 -5.25
C ASN A 28 -0.04 -16.66 -4.75
N ILE A 29 -0.35 -16.18 -3.54
CA ILE A 29 0.36 -15.04 -2.91
C ILE A 29 1.84 -15.40 -2.62
N HIS A 30 2.19 -16.68 -2.63
CA HIS A 30 3.51 -17.21 -2.28
C HIS A 30 4.49 -17.29 -3.46
N SER A 31 4.25 -16.59 -4.56
CA SER A 31 5.17 -16.57 -5.69
C SER A 31 5.96 -15.24 -5.78
N PRO A 32 7.30 -15.28 -5.78
CA PRO A 32 8.15 -14.09 -5.89
C PRO A 32 7.86 -13.24 -7.14
N GLN A 33 7.37 -13.87 -8.21
CA GLN A 33 7.04 -13.19 -9.46
C GLN A 33 5.98 -12.09 -9.32
N TYR A 34 5.15 -12.12 -8.28
CA TYR A 34 4.14 -11.09 -8.04
C TYR A 34 4.67 -9.86 -7.28
N TYR A 35 5.94 -9.87 -6.89
CA TYR A 35 6.62 -8.73 -6.29
C TYR A 35 7.41 -7.90 -7.30
N TYR A 36 7.91 -8.53 -8.36
CA TYR A 36 8.75 -7.89 -9.36
C TYR A 36 7.93 -6.99 -10.29
N ILE A 37 8.27 -5.69 -10.33
CA ILE A 37 7.49 -4.69 -11.06
C ILE A 37 7.34 -5.02 -12.54
N ASN A 38 8.39 -5.49 -13.21
CA ASN A 38 8.33 -5.89 -14.61
C ASN A 38 7.30 -7.02 -14.82
N ASN A 39 7.33 -8.07 -13.99
CA ASN A 39 6.38 -9.17 -14.07
C ASN A 39 4.95 -8.72 -13.75
N VAL A 40 4.77 -7.81 -12.79
CA VAL A 40 3.46 -7.25 -12.45
C VAL A 40 2.90 -6.44 -13.61
N LEU A 41 3.72 -5.63 -14.28
CA LEU A 41 3.29 -4.83 -15.44
C LEU A 41 2.88 -5.71 -16.62
N GLU A 42 3.55 -6.85 -16.83
CA GLU A 42 3.22 -7.81 -17.89
C GLU A 42 1.98 -8.64 -17.56
N THR A 43 1.96 -9.26 -16.37
CA THR A 43 0.92 -10.22 -15.98
C THR A 43 -0.34 -9.57 -15.40
N LYS A 44 -0.26 -8.31 -15.01
CA LYS A 44 -1.27 -7.57 -14.23
C LYS A 44 -1.62 -8.20 -12.89
N LYS A 45 -0.83 -9.18 -12.41
CA LYS A 45 -1.01 -9.88 -11.15
C LYS A 45 0.06 -9.45 -10.15
N ALA A 46 -0.36 -9.09 -8.95
CA ALA A 46 0.53 -8.48 -7.97
C ALA A 46 0.31 -8.96 -6.54
N HIS A 47 1.40 -8.93 -5.76
CA HIS A 47 1.36 -8.96 -4.31
C HIS A 47 0.87 -7.60 -3.79
N PRO A 48 0.16 -7.53 -2.63
CA PRO A 48 -0.34 -6.27 -2.05
C PRO A 48 0.67 -5.11 -2.05
N ILE A 49 1.92 -5.36 -1.63
CA ILE A 49 2.96 -4.33 -1.59
C ILE A 49 3.33 -3.82 -2.99
N ALA A 50 3.40 -4.71 -3.98
CA ALA A 50 3.82 -4.36 -5.34
C ALA A 50 2.75 -3.53 -6.07
N ILE A 51 1.47 -3.91 -5.93
CA ILE A 51 0.39 -3.10 -6.50
C ILE A 51 0.29 -1.73 -5.81
N ALA A 52 0.55 -1.65 -4.50
CA ALA A 52 0.58 -0.37 -3.80
C ALA A 52 1.74 0.52 -4.28
N ILE A 53 2.94 -0.04 -4.49
CA ILE A 53 4.07 0.70 -5.06
C ILE A 53 3.72 1.28 -6.44
N ILE A 54 3.11 0.48 -7.33
CA ILE A 54 2.68 0.94 -8.65
C ILE A 54 1.63 2.05 -8.53
N TYR A 55 0.62 1.83 -7.68
CA TYR A 55 -0.46 2.77 -7.44
C TYR A 55 0.06 4.13 -6.95
N ILE A 56 0.90 4.13 -5.92
CA ILE A 56 1.53 5.33 -5.34
C ILE A 56 2.41 6.02 -6.37
N SER A 57 3.23 5.27 -7.11
CA SER A 57 4.14 5.83 -8.13
C SER A 57 3.37 6.55 -9.25
N ILE A 58 2.25 5.99 -9.69
CA ILE A 58 1.39 6.61 -10.72
C ILE A 58 0.69 7.84 -10.14
N ALA A 59 0.12 7.73 -8.94
CA ALA A 59 -0.54 8.84 -8.27
C ALA A 59 0.39 10.06 -8.10
N GLN A 60 1.62 9.83 -7.63
CA GLN A 60 2.61 10.89 -7.45
C GLN A 60 3.05 11.51 -8.78
N ARG A 61 3.17 10.72 -9.86
CA ARG A 61 3.42 11.26 -11.22
C ARG A 61 2.27 12.11 -11.75
N LEU A 62 1.06 11.92 -11.23
CA LEU A 62 -0.12 12.73 -11.51
C LEU A 62 -0.29 13.90 -10.52
N ASN A 63 0.72 14.17 -9.68
CA ASN A 63 0.70 15.18 -8.61
C ASN A 63 -0.41 14.96 -7.57
N LEU A 64 -0.88 13.73 -7.39
CA LEU A 64 -1.79 13.39 -6.30
C LEU A 64 -0.95 13.12 -5.04
N PRO A 65 -1.31 13.71 -3.87
CA PRO A 65 -0.57 13.56 -2.61
C PRO A 65 -0.90 12.21 -1.94
N ILE A 66 -0.64 11.12 -2.65
CA ILE A 66 -0.89 9.75 -2.18
C ILE A 66 0.43 9.13 -1.71
N PHE A 67 0.41 8.61 -0.48
CA PHE A 67 1.57 8.02 0.17
C PHE A 67 1.25 6.65 0.77
N GLY A 68 2.25 5.82 1.00
CA GLY A 68 2.07 4.50 1.61
C GLY A 68 1.85 4.57 3.12
N VAL A 69 1.09 3.63 3.67
CA VAL A 69 0.91 3.45 5.12
C VAL A 69 1.22 1.98 5.44
N ASP A 70 2.19 1.77 6.33
CA ASP A 70 2.66 0.44 6.72
C ASP A 70 1.77 -0.17 7.81
N LEU A 71 0.55 -0.54 7.42
CA LEU A 71 -0.41 -1.18 8.30
C LEU A 71 -0.09 -2.70 8.44
N PRO A 72 -0.22 -3.29 9.65
CA PRO A 72 0.03 -4.71 9.84
C PRO A 72 -0.89 -5.57 8.97
N LYS A 73 -0.32 -6.62 8.35
CA LYS A 73 -0.99 -7.54 7.40
C LYS A 73 -1.49 -6.91 6.09
N ASN A 74 -1.80 -5.61 6.06
CA ASN A 74 -2.29 -4.91 4.88
C ASN A 74 -1.46 -3.66 4.63
N PHE A 75 -0.69 -3.61 3.53
CA PHE A 75 -0.08 -2.34 3.12
C PHE A 75 -1.11 -1.53 2.32
N VAL A 76 -1.34 -0.28 2.71
CA VAL A 76 -2.39 0.57 2.13
C VAL A 76 -1.80 1.91 1.70
N ALA A 77 -2.60 2.73 1.02
CA ALA A 77 -2.22 4.09 0.64
C ALA A 77 -3.12 5.10 1.37
N ALA A 78 -2.63 6.32 1.53
CA ALA A 78 -3.33 7.44 2.16
C ALA A 78 -3.29 8.66 1.25
N TYR A 79 -4.43 9.32 1.09
CA TYR A 79 -4.51 10.63 0.46
C TYR A 79 -4.27 11.69 1.54
N VAL A 80 -3.18 12.44 1.41
CA VAL A 80 -2.75 13.45 2.38
C VAL A 80 -3.21 14.83 1.92
N ASP A 81 -4.05 15.45 2.73
CA ASP A 81 -4.52 16.81 2.55
C ASP A 81 -4.88 17.37 3.92
N GLN A 82 -3.94 18.10 4.52
CA GLN A 82 -4.07 18.58 5.89
C GLN A 82 -5.24 19.57 6.05
N LEU A 83 -5.46 20.45 5.07
CA LEU A 83 -6.53 21.44 5.12
C LEU A 83 -7.89 20.75 5.04
N SER A 84 -8.07 19.90 4.02
CA SER A 84 -9.33 19.16 3.87
C SER A 84 -9.58 18.20 5.05
N ALA A 85 -8.54 17.57 5.60
CA ALA A 85 -8.68 16.70 6.77
C ALA A 85 -9.10 17.50 8.01
N PHE A 86 -8.51 18.67 8.23
CA PHE A 86 -8.89 19.57 9.30
C PHE A 86 -10.36 20.03 9.17
N GLU A 87 -10.78 20.42 7.97
CA GLU A 87 -12.17 20.81 7.71
C GLU A 87 -13.16 19.66 7.91
N ALA A 88 -12.79 18.44 7.49
CA ALA A 88 -13.66 17.28 7.57
C ALA A 88 -13.79 16.69 8.98
N PHE A 89 -12.74 16.78 9.80
CA PHE A 89 -12.66 16.04 11.07
C PHE A 89 -12.30 16.90 12.29
N GLY A 90 -11.96 18.18 12.10
CA GLY A 90 -11.67 19.16 13.16
C GLY A 90 -10.22 19.19 13.66
N GLU A 91 -9.97 20.08 14.64
CA GLU A 91 -8.64 20.37 15.22
C GLU A 91 -7.96 19.19 15.94
N ASN A 92 -8.74 18.18 16.36
CA ASN A 92 -8.23 17.06 17.15
C ASN A 92 -7.61 15.93 16.31
N ILE A 93 -7.32 16.19 15.03
CA ILE A 93 -6.68 15.21 14.16
C ILE A 93 -5.17 15.18 14.38
N ASP A 94 -4.64 13.97 14.59
CA ASP A 94 -3.23 13.66 14.77
C ASP A 94 -2.51 13.29 13.46
N THR A 95 -3.20 13.33 12.31
CA THR A 95 -2.68 12.89 11.00
C THR A 95 -3.22 13.73 9.83
N PRO A 96 -2.40 14.14 8.86
CA PRO A 96 -2.85 14.95 7.72
C PRO A 96 -3.62 14.15 6.65
N VAL A 97 -4.10 12.94 6.99
CA VAL A 97 -4.75 12.02 6.04
C VAL A 97 -6.24 12.30 5.93
N LEU A 98 -6.71 12.52 4.71
CA LEU A 98 -8.13 12.73 4.41
C LEU A 98 -8.89 11.40 4.33
N PHE A 99 -8.33 10.40 3.64
CA PHE A 99 -8.86 9.04 3.57
C PHE A 99 -7.77 8.04 3.15
N TYR A 100 -8.07 6.76 3.30
CA TYR A 100 -7.20 5.65 2.95
C TYR A 100 -7.74 4.90 1.74
N ILE A 101 -6.84 4.22 1.04
CA ILE A 101 -7.10 3.51 -0.21
C ILE A 101 -6.44 2.15 -0.09
N ASN A 102 -7.13 1.09 -0.50
CA ASN A 102 -6.58 -0.26 -0.56
C ASN A 102 -6.34 -0.64 -2.02
N PRO A 103 -5.13 -0.43 -2.59
CA PRO A 103 -4.84 -0.78 -3.98
C PRO A 103 -5.00 -2.27 -4.27
N TYR A 104 -4.81 -3.14 -3.28
CA TYR A 104 -5.01 -4.58 -3.44
C TYR A 104 -6.49 -4.94 -3.61
N ASN A 105 -7.39 -4.24 -2.91
CA ASN A 105 -8.84 -4.40 -3.06
C ASN A 105 -9.44 -3.37 -4.04
N LYS A 106 -8.88 -3.33 -5.26
CA LYS A 106 -9.35 -2.46 -6.37
C LYS A 106 -9.50 -0.99 -6.01
N GLY A 107 -8.63 -0.49 -5.14
CA GLY A 107 -8.64 0.90 -4.71
C GLY A 107 -9.80 1.26 -3.79
N TRP A 108 -10.39 0.29 -3.08
CA TRP A 108 -11.43 0.55 -2.08
C TRP A 108 -11.00 1.66 -1.14
N VAL A 109 -11.84 2.69 -1.02
CA VAL A 109 -11.60 3.86 -0.18
C VAL A 109 -12.28 3.66 1.17
N PHE A 110 -11.55 3.96 2.24
CA PHE A 110 -12.01 3.77 3.61
C PHE A 110 -11.42 4.83 4.55
N SER A 111 -12.00 4.92 5.74
CA SER A 111 -11.76 5.91 6.77
C SER A 111 -10.84 5.40 7.88
N ARG A 112 -10.37 6.32 8.74
CA ARG A 112 -9.64 5.99 9.98
C ARG A 112 -10.42 5.00 10.86
N LYS A 113 -11.75 5.17 10.97
CA LYS A 113 -12.62 4.29 11.76
C LYS A 113 -12.61 2.85 11.25
N GLU A 114 -12.48 2.65 9.95
CA GLU A 114 -12.36 1.31 9.35
C GLU A 114 -10.99 0.67 9.66
N ILE A 115 -9.92 1.47 9.78
CA ILE A 115 -8.62 0.99 10.32
C ILE A 115 -8.79 0.54 11.77
N ASP A 116 -9.47 1.31 12.61
CA ASP A 116 -9.69 0.96 14.02
C ASP A 116 -10.43 -0.39 14.16
N ILE A 117 -11.47 -0.58 13.34
CA ILE A 117 -12.23 -1.84 13.29
C ILE A 117 -11.32 -3.00 12.87
N PHE A 118 -10.51 -2.80 11.82
CA PHE A 118 -9.56 -3.81 11.35
C PHE A 118 -8.54 -4.20 12.43
N LEU A 119 -7.92 -3.21 13.10
CA LEU A 119 -6.94 -3.46 14.17
C LEU A 119 -7.55 -4.20 15.34
N LYS A 120 -8.76 -3.80 15.76
CA LYS A 120 -9.50 -4.48 16.83
C LYS A 120 -9.82 -5.93 16.49
N GLN A 121 -10.27 -6.22 15.27
CA GLN A 121 -10.54 -7.59 14.81
C GLN A 121 -9.26 -8.42 14.74
N ALA A 122 -8.14 -7.80 14.35
CA ALA A 122 -6.84 -8.44 14.30
C ALA A 122 -6.17 -8.62 15.68
N LYS A 123 -6.77 -8.07 16.75
CA LYS A 123 -6.21 -7.99 18.12
C LYS A 123 -4.84 -7.29 18.14
N ILE A 124 -4.73 -6.20 17.41
CA ILE A 124 -3.52 -5.37 17.32
C ILE A 124 -3.81 -4.03 18.00
N GLU A 125 -2.96 -3.64 18.93
CA GLU A 125 -3.06 -2.33 19.58
C GLU A 125 -2.78 -1.19 18.57
N PRO A 126 -3.62 -0.13 18.53
CA PRO A 126 -3.40 1.01 17.65
C PRO A 126 -2.06 1.72 17.90
N GLN A 127 -1.39 2.09 16.80
CA GLN A 127 -0.18 2.91 16.82
C GLN A 127 -0.34 4.06 15.82
N SER A 128 0.19 5.25 16.13
CA SER A 128 0.10 6.43 15.26
C SER A 128 0.67 6.19 13.85
N SER A 129 1.70 5.33 13.76
CA SER A 129 2.31 4.88 12.50
C SER A 129 1.34 4.14 11.58
N PHE A 130 0.28 3.52 12.11
CA PHE A 130 -0.72 2.81 11.31
C PHE A 130 -1.71 3.74 10.61
N TYR A 131 -1.68 5.03 10.93
CA TYR A 131 -2.57 6.05 10.38
C TYR A 131 -1.83 7.12 9.58
N SER A 132 -0.50 7.07 9.56
CA SER A 132 0.36 8.11 9.02
C SER A 132 1.19 7.57 7.84
N PRO A 133 1.52 8.41 6.85
CA PRO A 133 2.42 8.03 5.78
C PRO A 133 3.75 7.47 6.28
N CYS A 134 4.23 6.40 5.67
CA CYS A 134 5.57 5.85 5.89
C CYS A 134 6.56 6.34 4.82
N SER A 135 7.85 6.24 5.11
CA SER A 135 8.91 6.64 4.18
C SER A 135 9.06 5.62 3.04
N ASN A 136 9.59 6.06 1.90
CA ASN A 136 9.91 5.14 0.78
C ASN A 136 10.86 4.02 1.21
N LEU A 137 11.79 4.30 2.13
CA LEU A 137 12.66 3.29 2.73
C LEU A 137 11.85 2.20 3.43
N LYS A 138 10.83 2.59 4.21
CA LYS A 138 9.92 1.63 4.88
C LYS A 138 9.16 0.75 3.90
N ILE A 139 8.75 1.30 2.75
CA ILE A 139 8.11 0.54 1.67
C ILE A 139 9.07 -0.51 1.11
N ILE A 140 10.33 -0.13 0.89
CA ILE A 140 11.37 -1.04 0.38
C ILE A 140 11.69 -2.13 1.42
N GLU A 141 11.83 -1.78 2.71
CA GLU A 141 12.00 -2.75 3.80
C GLU A 141 10.87 -3.78 3.81
N ARG A 142 9.62 -3.32 3.69
CA ARG A 142 8.43 -4.19 3.69
C ARG A 142 8.42 -5.10 2.46
N LEU A 143 8.78 -4.58 1.28
CA LEU A 143 8.90 -5.35 0.05
C LEU A 143 9.93 -6.48 0.21
N ILE A 144 11.14 -6.16 0.69
CA ILE A 144 12.22 -7.13 0.86
C ILE A 144 11.87 -8.15 1.94
N SER A 145 11.30 -7.72 3.07
CA SER A 145 10.90 -8.62 4.16
C SER A 145 9.84 -9.63 3.71
N ASN A 146 8.85 -9.19 2.94
CA ASN A 146 7.82 -10.09 2.42
C ASN A 146 8.42 -11.08 1.38
N LEU A 147 9.32 -10.61 0.52
CA LEU A 147 10.04 -11.47 -0.44
C LEU A 147 10.91 -12.50 0.27
N LEU A 148 11.62 -12.11 1.33
CA LEU A 148 12.45 -13.00 2.14
C LEU A 148 11.61 -14.15 2.69
N VAL A 149 10.50 -13.85 3.37
CA VAL A 149 9.58 -14.86 3.91
C VAL A 149 9.03 -15.75 2.80
N THR A 150 8.74 -15.18 1.63
CA THR A 150 8.25 -15.95 0.47
C THR A 150 9.31 -16.96 0.01
N TYR A 151 10.57 -16.55 -0.13
CA TYR A 151 11.66 -17.44 -0.54
C TYR A 151 11.98 -18.52 0.52
N GLU A 152 11.90 -18.20 1.81
CA GLU A 152 12.03 -19.18 2.90
C GLU A 152 10.94 -20.25 2.82
N GLN A 153 9.68 -19.85 2.61
CA GLN A 153 8.55 -20.77 2.49
C GLN A 153 8.67 -21.71 1.28
N MET A 154 9.37 -21.29 0.23
CA MET A 154 9.65 -22.10 -0.96
C MET A 154 10.89 -23.00 -0.80
N GLY A 155 11.66 -22.86 0.28
CA GLY A 155 12.91 -23.59 0.50
C GLY A 155 14.12 -23.03 -0.27
N TYR A 156 14.00 -21.84 -0.86
CA TYR A 156 15.10 -21.18 -1.59
C TYR A 156 15.98 -20.36 -0.65
N ASN A 157 16.68 -21.06 0.24
CA ASN A 157 17.46 -20.46 1.34
C ASN A 157 18.56 -19.50 0.86
N GLU A 158 19.20 -19.78 -0.28
CA GLU A 158 20.24 -18.90 -0.83
C GLU A 158 19.67 -17.51 -1.17
N LYS A 159 18.52 -17.46 -1.86
CA LYS A 159 17.82 -16.21 -2.18
C LYS A 159 17.32 -15.49 -0.93
N ALA A 160 16.81 -16.23 0.06
CA ALA A 160 16.41 -15.65 1.33
C ALA A 160 17.61 -15.00 2.06
N ASN A 161 18.78 -15.64 2.06
CA ASN A 161 20.00 -15.11 2.67
C ASN A 161 20.53 -13.85 1.95
N GLU A 162 20.46 -13.80 0.62
CA GLU A 162 20.77 -12.59 -0.16
C GLU A 162 19.87 -11.42 0.27
N LEU A 163 18.56 -11.64 0.36
CA LEU A 163 17.59 -10.62 0.79
C LEU A 163 17.78 -10.22 2.25
N SER A 164 18.13 -11.15 3.13
CA SER A 164 18.45 -10.87 4.53
C SER A 164 19.67 -9.95 4.63
N THR A 165 20.68 -10.20 3.80
CA THR A 165 21.88 -9.34 3.72
C THR A 165 21.52 -7.95 3.22
N LEU A 166 20.70 -7.85 2.18
CA LEU A 166 20.24 -6.56 1.66
C LEU A 166 19.45 -5.77 2.72
N LEU A 167 18.56 -6.43 3.46
CA LEU A 167 17.77 -5.79 4.51
C LEU A 167 18.67 -5.23 5.63
N LYS A 168 19.74 -5.95 6.01
CA LYS A 168 20.74 -5.48 7.00
C LYS A 168 21.57 -4.28 6.55
N ILE A 169 21.65 -4.02 5.24
CA ILE A 169 22.36 -2.84 4.71
C ILE A 169 21.46 -1.60 4.74
N LEU A 170 20.13 -1.80 4.67
CA LEU A 170 19.15 -0.72 4.65
C LEU A 170 18.80 -0.17 6.05
N ILE A 171 19.04 -0.95 7.10
CA ILE A 171 18.74 -0.66 8.51
C ILE A 171 20.04 -0.35 9.26
#